data_AF-A0A442BAT0-F1
#
_entry.id   AF-A0A442BAT0-F1
#
_cell.length_a   1.000
_cell.length_b   1.000
_cell.length_c   1.000
_cell.angle_alpha   90.00
_cell.angle_beta   90.00
_cell.angle_gamma   90.00
#
_symmetry.space_group_name_H-M   'P 1'
#
loop_
_entity.id
_entity.type
_entity.pdbx_description
1 polymer ?
#
loop_
_entity_poly.entity_id
_entity_poly.type
_entity_poly.pdbx_seq_one_letter_code
_entity_poly.pdbx_strand_id
1 'polypeptide(L)'
;MNARSQSSPTPFYAYSSFNKRGGKTHPRVARTRNRILDLWEGMASYSTIAEELDISISTVVECIARAKRLKDPRADRPYRHRKIQIAEKRRREIKRLLDDGYRPREIAKRLGVSKRLVLIRMKEGGNG
;
A
#
# COMPACT_ATOMS: atom_id res chain seq x y z
N MET A 1 37.66 -49.34 23.43
CA MET A 1 36.87 -48.54 24.39
C MET A 1 36.28 -47.36 23.62
N ASN A 2 34.99 -47.42 23.24
CA ASN A 2 34.36 -46.37 22.43
C ASN A 2 33.72 -45.31 23.33
N ALA A 3 34.31 -44.11 23.34
CA ALA A 3 33.75 -42.94 24.00
C ALA A 3 32.50 -42.50 23.24
N ARG A 4 31.32 -42.71 23.83
CA ARG A 4 30.06 -42.12 23.35
C ARG A 4 30.16 -40.62 23.53
N SER A 5 30.25 -39.88 22.42
CA SER A 5 30.11 -38.43 22.39
C SER A 5 28.73 -38.06 22.94
N GLN A 6 28.70 -37.48 24.14
CA GLN A 6 27.50 -36.90 24.73
C GLN A 6 27.04 -35.74 23.82
N SER A 7 25.99 -35.96 23.04
CA SER A 7 25.34 -34.90 22.27
C SER A 7 24.68 -33.94 23.25
N SER A 8 25.25 -32.76 23.44
CA SER A 8 24.64 -31.68 24.23
C SER A 8 23.23 -31.39 23.68
N PRO A 9 22.19 -31.36 24.53
CA PRO A 9 20.83 -31.12 24.09
C PRO A 9 20.73 -29.73 23.47
N THR A 10 20.30 -29.69 22.21
CA THR A 10 20.12 -28.45 21.47
C THR A 10 19.14 -27.55 22.22
N PRO A 11 19.46 -26.26 22.43
CA PRO A 11 18.58 -25.35 23.15
C PRO A 11 17.20 -25.24 22.48
N PHE A 12 16.13 -25.04 23.26
CA PHE A 12 14.75 -25.02 22.74
C PHE A 12 14.53 -24.02 21.58
N TYR A 13 15.26 -22.91 21.59
CA TYR A 13 15.22 -21.88 20.55
C TYR A 13 15.87 -22.31 19.22
N ALA A 14 16.67 -23.37 19.19
CA ALA A 14 17.20 -23.96 17.96
C ALA A 14 16.08 -24.59 17.10
N TYR A 15 15.01 -25.08 17.75
CA TYR A 15 13.83 -25.63 17.08
C TYR A 15 12.74 -24.59 16.80
N SER A 16 12.92 -23.35 17.28
CA SER A 16 11.98 -22.26 17.05
C SER A 16 11.79 -22.01 15.55
N SER A 17 10.54 -21.82 15.13
CA SER A 17 10.18 -21.45 13.76
C SER A 17 10.84 -20.15 13.31
N PHE A 18 11.23 -19.30 14.26
CA PHE A 18 11.99 -18.07 14.01
C PHE A 18 13.44 -18.34 13.59
N ASN A 19 14.02 -19.47 14.03
CA ASN A 19 15.44 -19.79 13.84
C ASN A 19 15.69 -20.78 12.67
N LYS A 20 14.71 -21.63 12.32
CA LYS A 20 14.84 -22.63 11.22
C LYS A 20 15.11 -22.06 9.82
N ARG A 21 14.91 -20.76 9.60
CA ARG A 21 15.14 -20.08 8.31
C ARG A 21 15.96 -18.78 8.43
N GLY A 22 16.78 -18.66 9.48
CA GLY A 22 17.66 -17.51 9.67
C GLY A 22 16.93 -16.17 9.86
N GLY A 23 15.86 -16.16 10.67
CA GLY A 23 15.12 -14.92 10.98
C GLY A 23 14.26 -14.37 9.84
N LYS A 24 14.10 -15.09 8.71
CA LYS A 24 13.29 -14.64 7.58
C LYS A 24 11.80 -14.85 7.85
N THR A 25 11.00 -13.80 7.64
CA THR A 25 9.53 -13.86 7.73
C THR A 25 8.99 -14.87 6.72
N HIS A 26 7.99 -15.68 7.10
CA HIS A 26 7.35 -16.63 6.20
C HIS A 26 6.78 -15.92 4.94
N PRO A 27 6.95 -16.46 3.71
CA PRO A 27 6.53 -15.79 2.48
C PRO A 27 5.06 -15.35 2.47
N ARG A 28 4.16 -16.17 3.03
CA ARG A 28 2.74 -15.81 3.16
C ARG A 28 2.53 -14.55 4.01
N VAL A 29 3.21 -14.45 5.15
CA VAL A 29 3.14 -13.28 6.04
C VAL A 29 3.73 -12.05 5.35
N ALA A 30 4.83 -12.20 4.61
CA ALA A 30 5.42 -11.11 3.84
C ALA A 30 4.44 -10.59 2.76
N ARG A 31 3.78 -11.50 2.03
CA ARG A 31 2.74 -11.12 1.04
C ARG A 31 1.57 -10.39 1.69
N THR A 32 1.06 -10.89 2.81
CA THR A 32 -0.04 -10.24 3.54
C THR A 32 0.36 -8.84 4.01
N ARG A 33 1.57 -8.67 4.56
CA ARG A 33 2.08 -7.34 4.97
C ARG A 33 2.16 -6.37 3.79
N ASN A 34 2.69 -6.82 2.65
CA ASN A 34 2.74 -5.98 1.45
C ASN A 34 1.33 -5.57 1.01
N ARG A 35 0.38 -6.52 1.03
CA ARG A 35 -1.01 -6.23 0.65
C ARG A 35 -1.70 -5.24 1.60
N ILE A 36 -1.42 -5.31 2.91
CA ILE A 36 -1.87 -4.32 3.89
C ILE A 36 -1.37 -2.93 3.50
N LEU A 37 -0.08 -2.80 3.14
CA LEU A 37 0.51 -1.51 2.77
C LEU A 37 -0.03 -0.98 1.44
N ASP A 38 -0.27 -1.85 0.45
CA ASP A 38 -0.87 -1.46 -0.83
C ASP A 38 -2.30 -0.91 -0.63
N LEU A 39 -3.11 -1.58 0.19
CA LEU A 39 -4.46 -1.11 0.53
C LEU A 39 -4.41 0.17 1.37
N TRP A 40 -3.44 0.28 2.27
CA TRP A 40 -3.23 1.48 3.08
C TRP A 40 -2.83 2.68 2.22
N GLU A 41 -1.92 2.52 1.25
CA GLU A 41 -1.54 3.54 0.27
C GLU A 41 -2.74 3.94 -0.61
N GLY A 42 -3.59 2.96 -0.94
CA GLY A 42 -4.88 3.15 -1.62
C GLY A 42 -5.96 3.85 -0.79
N MET A 43 -5.63 4.32 0.42
CA MET A 43 -6.51 5.04 1.35
C MET A 43 -7.67 4.20 1.92
N ALA A 44 -7.54 2.88 2.01
CA ALA A 44 -8.53 2.02 2.68
C ALA A 44 -8.56 2.25 4.21
N SER A 45 -9.72 2.12 4.87
CA SER A 45 -9.76 2.20 6.34
C SER A 45 -9.13 0.95 6.97
N TYR A 46 -8.79 1.01 8.26
CA TYR A 46 -8.32 -0.17 8.99
C TYR A 46 -9.35 -1.32 8.95
N SER A 47 -10.64 -1.01 9.06
CA SER A 47 -11.72 -1.99 8.99
C SER A 47 -11.81 -2.66 7.61
N THR A 48 -11.77 -1.88 6.53
CA THR A 48 -11.81 -2.43 5.17
C THR A 48 -10.60 -3.33 4.89
N ILE A 49 -9.41 -2.97 5.37
CA ILE A 49 -8.22 -3.80 5.20
C ILE A 49 -8.35 -5.12 5.98
N ALA A 50 -8.88 -5.05 7.19
CA ALA A 50 -9.10 -6.21 8.05
C ALA A 50 -10.11 -7.19 7.41
N GLU A 51 -11.23 -6.68 6.91
CA GLU A 51 -12.27 -7.45 6.22
C GLU A 51 -11.74 -8.08 4.91
N GLU A 52 -11.07 -7.28 4.07
CA GLU A 52 -10.56 -7.74 2.76
C GLU A 52 -9.52 -8.87 2.89
N LEU A 53 -8.71 -8.84 3.95
CA LEU A 53 -7.62 -9.79 4.15
C LEU A 53 -7.92 -10.87 5.19
N ASP A 54 -9.12 -10.85 5.78
CA ASP A 54 -9.55 -11.73 6.86
C ASP A 54 -8.52 -11.80 8.02
N ILE A 55 -8.16 -10.62 8.54
CA ILE A 55 -7.21 -10.45 9.65
C ILE A 55 -7.74 -9.48 10.69
N SER A 56 -7.20 -9.54 11.91
CA SER A 56 -7.60 -8.60 12.96
C SER A 56 -7.18 -7.16 12.64
N ILE A 57 -8.02 -6.21 13.05
CA ILE A 57 -7.72 -4.77 12.95
C ILE A 57 -6.41 -4.44 13.70
N SER A 58 -6.16 -5.07 14.85
CA SER A 58 -4.91 -4.89 15.61
C SER A 58 -3.67 -5.26 14.78
N THR A 59 -3.73 -6.35 14.02
CA THR A 59 -2.63 -6.78 13.13
C THR A 59 -2.36 -5.74 12.05
N VAL A 60 -3.41 -5.14 11.48
CA VAL A 60 -3.29 -4.07 10.48
C VAL A 60 -2.58 -2.85 11.08
N VAL A 61 -3.02 -2.41 12.26
CA VAL A 61 -2.42 -1.27 12.97
C VAL A 61 -0.94 -1.50 13.27
N GLU A 62 -0.59 -2.69 13.79
CA GLU A 62 0.79 -3.05 14.08
C GLU A 62 1.66 -3.11 12.81
N CYS A 63 1.14 -3.64 11.71
CA CYS A 63 1.86 -3.69 10.44
C CYS A 63 2.16 -2.29 9.92
N ILE A 64 1.20 -1.37 9.99
CA ILE A 64 1.39 0.03 9.56
C ILE A 64 2.34 0.76 10.51
N ALA A 65 2.21 0.58 11.83
CA ALA A 65 3.13 1.17 12.81
C ALA A 65 4.57 0.67 12.61
N ARG A 66 4.74 -0.60 12.27
CA ARG A 66 6.04 -1.16 11.87
C ARG A 66 6.56 -0.51 10.59
N ALA A 67 5.75 -0.39 9.55
CA ALA A 67 6.16 0.21 8.29
C ALA A 67 6.56 1.69 8.45
N LYS A 68 5.86 2.45 9.31
CA LYS A 68 6.25 3.82 9.68
C LYS A 68 7.62 3.87 10.36
N ARG A 69 7.91 2.96 11.30
CA ARG A 69 9.24 2.86 11.94
C ARG A 69 10.34 2.53 10.92
N LEU A 70 10.02 1.70 9.94
CA LEU A 70 10.92 1.35 8.84
C LEU A 70 10.99 2.42 7.74
N LYS A 71 10.26 3.53 7.87
CA LYS A 71 10.17 4.62 6.89
C LYS A 71 9.75 4.15 5.50
N ASP A 72 8.85 3.18 5.44
CA ASP A 72 8.25 2.75 4.17
C ASP A 72 7.40 3.89 3.60
N PRO A 73 7.61 4.32 2.34
CA PRO A 73 6.85 5.41 1.73
C PRO A 73 5.34 5.12 1.65
N ARG A 74 4.93 3.85 1.57
CA ARG A 74 3.51 3.46 1.50
C ARG A 74 2.78 3.67 2.81
N ALA A 75 3.50 3.74 3.94
CA ALA A 75 2.91 3.92 5.25
C ALA A 75 2.48 5.37 5.52
N ASP A 76 3.04 6.32 4.77
CA ASP A 76 2.68 7.72 4.86
C ASP A 76 1.50 8.07 3.96
N ARG A 77 0.56 8.84 4.48
CA ARG A 77 -0.65 9.24 3.76
C ARG A 77 -0.63 10.75 3.52
N PRO A 78 -0.37 11.18 2.27
CA PRO A 78 -0.34 12.61 1.96
C PRO A 78 -1.74 13.26 2.00
N TYR A 79 -2.82 12.47 2.04
CA TYR A 79 -4.19 12.95 2.02
C TYR A 79 -4.95 12.54 3.27
N ARG A 80 -5.80 13.45 3.77
CA ARG A 80 -6.74 13.14 4.85
C ARG A 80 -7.87 12.20 4.41
N HIS A 81 -8.33 12.31 3.16
CA HIS A 81 -9.46 11.55 2.63
C HIS A 81 -9.19 10.99 1.22
N ARG A 82 -9.67 9.77 0.95
CA ARG A 82 -9.55 9.09 -0.36
C ARG A 82 -10.11 9.92 -1.52
N LYS A 83 -11.18 10.69 -1.31
CA LYS A 83 -11.80 11.56 -2.32
C LYS A 83 -10.82 12.63 -2.82
N ILE A 84 -9.97 13.17 -1.94
CA ILE A 84 -8.96 14.17 -2.29
C ILE A 84 -7.88 13.54 -3.18
N GLN A 85 -7.39 12.35 -2.81
CA GLN A 85 -6.42 11.59 -3.61
C GLN A 85 -6.96 11.30 -5.02
N ILE A 86 -8.21 10.81 -5.12
CA ILE A 86 -8.84 10.52 -6.42
C ILE A 86 -8.98 11.80 -7.26
N ALA A 87 -9.41 12.90 -6.63
CA ALA A 87 -9.56 14.18 -7.31
C ALA A 87 -8.22 14.73 -7.81
N GLU A 88 -7.12 14.54 -7.07
CA GLU A 88 -5.78 14.95 -7.50
C GLU A 88 -5.23 14.06 -8.62
N LYS A 89 -5.31 12.73 -8.48
CA LYS A 89 -4.91 11.79 -9.55
C LYS A 89 -5.64 12.11 -10.85
N ARG A 90 -6.95 12.37 -10.77
CA ARG A 90 -7.76 12.79 -11.91
C ARG A 90 -7.34 14.14 -12.49
N ARG A 91 -7.00 15.13 -11.65
CA ARG A 91 -6.48 16.42 -12.12
C ARG A 91 -5.19 16.26 -12.92
N ARG A 92 -4.26 15.46 -12.39
CA ARG A 92 -2.99 15.16 -13.06
C ARG A 92 -3.21 14.45 -14.39
N GLU A 93 -4.13 13.49 -14.44
CA GLU A 93 -4.46 12.77 -15.67
C GLU A 93 -5.13 13.67 -16.72
N ILE A 94 -6.06 14.55 -16.30
CA ILE A 94 -6.66 15.54 -17.22
C ILE A 94 -5.57 16.45 -17.80
N LYS A 95 -4.65 16.94 -16.96
CA LYS A 95 -3.55 17.79 -17.42
C LYS A 95 -2.68 17.05 -18.45
N ARG A 96 -2.26 15.83 -18.14
CA ARG A 96 -1.47 14.99 -19.04
C ARG A 96 -2.15 14.80 -20.41
N LEU A 97 -3.45 14.47 -20.41
CA LEU A 97 -4.19 14.28 -21.67
C LEU A 97 -4.39 15.58 -22.46
N LEU A 98 -4.46 16.73 -21.79
CA LEU A 98 -4.48 18.03 -22.46
C LEU A 98 -3.12 18.34 -23.09
N ASP A 99 -2.02 18.04 -22.38
CA ASP A 99 -0.65 18.20 -22.86
C ASP A 99 -0.39 17.28 -24.08
N ASP A 100 -0.96 16.07 -24.08
CA ASP A 100 -0.94 15.12 -25.20
C ASP A 100 -1.85 15.54 -26.39
N GLY A 101 -2.57 16.67 -26.28
CA GLY A 101 -3.38 17.25 -27.37
C GLY A 101 -4.79 16.68 -27.54
N TYR A 102 -5.28 15.87 -26.60
CA TYR A 102 -6.64 15.33 -26.68
C TYR A 102 -7.70 16.42 -26.50
N ARG A 103 -8.81 16.30 -27.24
CA ARG A 103 -9.92 17.27 -27.12
C ARG A 103 -10.66 17.06 -25.80
N PRO A 104 -11.19 18.12 -25.15
CA PRO A 104 -11.92 17.99 -23.87
C PRO A 104 -13.08 17.00 -23.88
N ARG A 105 -13.73 16.78 -25.04
CA ARG A 105 -14.81 15.81 -25.21
C ARG A 105 -14.30 14.36 -25.16
N GLU A 106 -13.11 14.10 -25.68
CA GLU A 106 -12.48 12.77 -25.70
C GLU A 106 -11.95 12.42 -24.32
N ILE A 107 -11.33 13.38 -23.63
CA ILE A 107 -10.89 13.26 -22.23
C ILE A 107 -12.07 12.92 -21.33
N ALA A 108 -13.19 13.63 -21.47
CA ALA A 108 -14.42 13.38 -20.73
C ALA A 108 -14.92 11.93 -20.91
N LYS A 109 -14.97 11.44 -22.16
CA LYS A 109 -15.35 10.05 -22.46
C LYS A 109 -14.38 9.05 -21.87
N ARG A 110 -13.07 9.28 -22.01
CA ARG A 110 -12.01 8.37 -21.54
C ARG A 110 -11.97 8.23 -20.02
N LEU A 111 -12.16 9.34 -19.30
CA LEU A 111 -12.13 9.36 -17.83
C LEU A 111 -13.51 9.16 -17.19
N GLY A 112 -14.58 9.05 -17.97
CA GLY A 112 -15.95 8.92 -17.47
C GLY A 112 -16.44 10.13 -16.68
N VAL A 113 -16.04 11.34 -17.07
CA VAL A 113 -16.37 12.60 -16.36
C VAL A 113 -17.12 13.59 -17.25
N SER A 114 -17.75 14.59 -16.64
CA SER A 114 -18.47 15.62 -17.39
C SER A 114 -17.51 16.51 -18.18
N LYS A 115 -17.92 16.90 -19.40
CA LYS A 115 -17.18 17.88 -20.22
C LYS A 115 -16.94 19.19 -19.47
N ARG A 116 -17.91 19.64 -18.66
CA ARG A 116 -17.80 20.85 -17.83
C ARG A 116 -16.65 20.77 -16.84
N LEU A 117 -16.45 19.62 -16.19
CA LEU A 117 -15.32 19.43 -15.25
C LEU A 117 -13.98 19.58 -15.97
N VAL A 118 -13.83 18.99 -17.15
CA VAL A 118 -12.60 19.08 -17.95
C VAL A 118 -12.30 20.55 -18.33
N LEU A 119 -13.33 21.29 -18.78
CA LEU A 119 -13.18 22.70 -19.14
C LEU A 119 -12.80 23.59 -17.94
N ILE A 120 -13.42 23.38 -16.77
CA ILE A 120 -13.04 24.09 -15.53
C ILE A 120 -11.56 23.84 -15.22
N ARG A 121 -11.11 22.59 -15.28
CA ARG A 121 -9.72 22.21 -14.99
C ARG A 121 -8.71 22.71 -16.01
N MET A 122 -9.11 22.78 -17.27
CA MET A 122 -8.32 23.41 -18.33
C MET A 122 -8.15 24.91 -18.06
N LYS A 123 -9.23 25.60 -17.66
CA LYS A 123 -9.19 27.04 -17.34
C LYS A 123 -8.35 27.35 -16.09
N GLU A 124 -8.49 26.54 -15.03
CA GLU A 124 -7.68 26.66 -13.81
C GLU A 124 -6.18 26.51 -14.08
N GLY A 125 -5.79 25.70 -15.07
CA GLY A 125 -4.39 25.52 -15.46
C GLY A 125 -3.80 26.63 -16.34
N GLY A 126 -4.63 27.46 -16.97
CA GLY A 126 -4.19 28.58 -17.82
C GLY A 126 -4.17 29.93 -17.10
N ASN A 127 -4.54 29.98 -15.83
CA ASN A 127 -4.65 31.21 -15.03
C ASN A 127 -3.52 31.32 -13.98
N GLY A 128 -2.38 30.67 -14.25
CA GLY A 128 -1.17 30.67 -13.44
C GLY A 128 -0.02 31.35 -14.15
#